data_AF-A0A0E3RW56-F1
#
_entry.id   AF-A0A0E3RW56-F1
#
_cell.length_a   1.000
_cell.length_b   1.000
_cell.length_c   1.000
_cell.angle_alpha   90.00
_cell.angle_beta   90.00
_cell.angle_gamma   90.00
#
_symmetry.space_group_name_H-M   'P 1'
#
loop_
_entity.id
_entity.type
_entity.pdbx_description
1 polymer ?
#
loop_
_entity_poly.entity_id
_entity_poly.type
_entity_poly.pdbx_seq_one_letter_code
_entity_poly.pdbx_strand_id
1 'polypeptide(L)'
;MKVFISWSGDLSKRIATALKEWIPNVLQSTEPYVSSEDIDKGSRWSTDIAKELADSTYGILCVTRDNFREPWLNFEAGALSKKMESSRVCPFLYNVKLSEIDGPLLQFQVTVYKKQDVLKLLISLNNSCTDQKLPEERLLKAFELWWPELERNLKIEDVDLIQQGVNNESNNAHNDAILEEILSLLQTQQKILRRPEEILPPDYIIDLMKKSEKDRSTRYIAQEAYYELFEVYERLRIASIDNLKFLRLVEGINKEILMRAETIDNLCENMERPISYMQRRVLKRKSPDNLLIIE
;
A
#
# COMPACT_ATOMS: atom_id res chain seq x y z
N MET A 1 3.65 -31.79 -34.81
CA MET A 1 3.04 -31.05 -33.68
C MET A 1 3.92 -29.85 -33.36
N LYS A 2 3.36 -28.63 -33.35
CA LYS A 2 4.12 -27.42 -32.99
C LYS A 2 4.32 -27.34 -31.48
N VAL A 3 5.57 -27.15 -31.05
CA VAL A 3 5.95 -26.97 -29.65
C VAL A 3 6.57 -25.58 -29.51
N PHE A 4 5.90 -24.68 -28.81
CA PHE A 4 6.44 -23.35 -28.53
C PHE A 4 7.43 -23.42 -27.37
N ILE A 5 8.61 -22.80 -27.51
CA ILE A 5 9.60 -22.68 -26.45
C ILE A 5 9.88 -21.20 -26.18
N SER A 6 9.49 -20.76 -24.99
CA SER A 6 9.70 -19.38 -24.52
C SER A 6 10.97 -19.29 -23.71
N TRP A 7 11.69 -18.18 -23.87
CA TRP A 7 12.89 -17.85 -23.13
C TRP A 7 12.93 -16.35 -22.81
N SER A 8 13.72 -15.98 -21.81
CA SER A 8 14.04 -14.59 -21.43
C SER A 8 15.41 -14.57 -20.77
N GLY A 9 16.32 -13.78 -21.35
CA GLY A 9 17.73 -13.75 -20.97
C GLY A 9 18.58 -14.84 -21.62
N ASP A 10 19.90 -14.67 -21.53
CA ASP A 10 20.88 -15.44 -22.31
C ASP A 10 20.88 -16.93 -21.96
N LEU A 11 20.82 -17.28 -20.67
CA LEU A 11 20.86 -18.68 -20.23
C LEU A 11 19.64 -19.46 -20.73
N SER A 12 18.44 -18.89 -20.57
CA SER A 12 17.22 -19.54 -21.03
C SER A 12 17.12 -19.61 -22.55
N LYS A 13 17.70 -18.64 -23.29
CA LYS A 13 17.81 -18.68 -24.76
C LYS A 13 18.60 -19.89 -25.24
N ARG A 14 19.72 -20.15 -24.58
CA ARG A 14 20.59 -21.29 -24.90
C ARG A 14 19.91 -22.60 -24.58
N ILE A 15 19.25 -22.71 -23.43
CA ILE A 15 18.42 -23.88 -23.08
C ILE A 15 17.33 -24.09 -24.12
N ALA A 16 16.61 -23.04 -24.52
CA ALA A 16 15.56 -23.13 -25.53
C ALA A 16 16.10 -23.59 -26.89
N THR A 17 17.27 -23.10 -27.28
CA THR A 17 17.96 -23.51 -28.52
C THR A 17 18.42 -24.97 -28.46
N ALA A 18 18.99 -25.40 -27.32
CA ALA A 18 19.39 -26.79 -27.10
C ALA A 18 18.18 -27.73 -27.16
N LEU A 19 17.07 -27.35 -26.52
CA LEU A 19 15.82 -28.12 -26.60
C LEU A 19 15.24 -28.16 -28.03
N LYS A 20 15.35 -27.06 -28.79
CA LYS A 20 14.90 -27.00 -30.18
C LYS A 20 15.63 -27.99 -31.07
N GLU A 21 16.94 -28.14 -30.90
CA GLU A 21 17.75 -29.08 -31.68
C GLU A 21 17.58 -30.53 -31.18
N TRP A 22 17.40 -30.71 -29.86
CA TRP A 22 17.37 -32.03 -29.23
C TRP A 22 16.00 -32.72 -29.33
N ILE A 23 14.90 -32.00 -29.12
CA ILE A 23 13.55 -32.59 -29.12
C ILE A 23 13.23 -33.34 -30.42
N PRO A 24 13.54 -32.84 -31.64
CA PRO A 24 13.26 -33.55 -32.89
C PRO A 24 14.05 -34.86 -33.05
N ASN A 25 15.24 -34.95 -32.45
CA ASN A 25 16.07 -36.17 -32.49
C ASN A 25 15.44 -37.31 -31.68
N VAL A 26 14.71 -36.96 -30.62
CA VAL A 26 13.99 -37.93 -29.76
C VAL A 26 12.55 -38.14 -30.23
N LEU A 27 11.90 -37.08 -30.70
CA LEU A 27 10.47 -36.99 -31.04
C LEU A 27 10.31 -36.34 -32.41
N GLN A 28 10.50 -37.14 -33.45
CA GLN A 28 10.49 -36.71 -34.86
C GLN A 28 9.16 -36.11 -35.32
N SER A 29 8.06 -36.38 -34.60
CA SER A 29 6.72 -35.85 -34.87
C SER A 29 6.49 -34.44 -34.31
N THR A 30 7.53 -33.81 -33.75
CA THR A 30 7.45 -32.49 -33.15
C THR A 30 8.28 -31.47 -33.92
N GLU A 31 7.75 -30.25 -34.01
CA GLU A 31 8.39 -29.09 -34.62
C GLU A 31 8.54 -28.02 -33.53
N PRO A 32 9.68 -28.00 -32.81
CA PRO A 32 9.93 -27.00 -31.81
C PRO A 32 10.21 -25.65 -32.45
N TYR A 33 9.51 -24.63 -31.97
CA TYR A 33 9.68 -23.24 -32.36
C TYR A 33 10.11 -22.44 -31.15
N VAL A 34 11.27 -21.80 -31.25
CA VAL A 34 11.80 -20.89 -30.23
C VAL A 34 11.39 -19.49 -30.61
N SER A 35 10.90 -18.70 -29.65
CA SER A 35 10.55 -17.30 -29.91
C SER A 35 11.73 -16.55 -30.54
N SER A 36 11.47 -15.85 -31.65
CA SER A 36 12.48 -15.15 -32.45
C SER A 36 13.01 -13.89 -31.78
N GLU A 37 12.24 -13.30 -30.87
CA GLU A 37 12.60 -12.11 -30.09
C GLU A 37 12.83 -12.50 -28.63
N ASP A 38 13.80 -11.83 -27.99
CA ASP A 38 13.80 -11.76 -26.53
C ASP A 38 12.49 -11.10 -26.12
N ILE A 39 11.94 -11.48 -24.96
CA ILE A 39 10.76 -10.81 -24.43
C ILE A 39 11.19 -9.39 -24.03
N ASP A 40 11.16 -8.50 -25.01
CA ASP A 40 11.80 -7.20 -24.93
C ASP A 40 11.07 -6.31 -23.92
N LYS A 41 11.83 -5.43 -23.25
CA LYS A 41 11.28 -4.59 -22.18
C LYS A 41 10.37 -3.52 -22.78
N GLY A 42 9.05 -3.75 -22.76
CA GLY A 42 8.02 -2.76 -23.11
C GLY A 42 7.11 -3.10 -24.29
N SER A 43 7.33 -4.22 -24.99
CA SER A 43 6.39 -4.76 -25.98
C SER A 43 5.15 -5.35 -25.28
N ARG A 44 4.02 -5.52 -25.99
CA ARG A 44 2.81 -6.19 -25.46
C ARG A 44 2.98 -7.71 -25.49
N TRP A 45 4.07 -8.18 -24.92
CA TRP A 45 4.60 -9.54 -24.96
C TRP A 45 3.58 -10.60 -24.48
N SER A 46 2.68 -10.24 -23.56
CA SER A 46 1.59 -11.12 -23.08
C SER A 46 0.63 -11.56 -24.18
N THR A 47 0.38 -10.68 -25.15
CA THR A 47 -0.55 -10.94 -26.24
C THR A 47 0.10 -11.80 -27.33
N ASP A 48 1.39 -11.59 -27.56
CA ASP A 48 2.17 -12.33 -28.56
C ASP A 48 2.44 -13.76 -28.10
N ILE A 49 2.85 -13.97 -26.84
CA ILE A 49 3.01 -15.32 -26.26
C ILE A 49 1.66 -16.06 -26.26
N ALA A 50 0.57 -15.40 -25.88
CA ALA A 50 -0.74 -16.03 -25.88
C ALA A 50 -1.19 -16.45 -27.30
N LYS A 51 -0.80 -15.70 -28.32
CA LYS A 51 -1.11 -16.02 -29.72
C LYS A 51 -0.28 -17.22 -30.20
N GLU A 52 1.03 -17.21 -29.96
CA GLU A 52 1.91 -18.33 -30.32
C GLU A 52 1.58 -19.61 -29.55
N LEU A 53 1.17 -19.49 -28.29
CA LEU A 53 0.66 -20.61 -27.49
C LEU A 53 -0.69 -21.12 -27.99
N ALA A 54 -1.58 -20.25 -28.46
CA ALA A 54 -2.87 -20.66 -29.04
C ALA A 54 -2.69 -21.40 -30.38
N ASP A 55 -1.68 -21.00 -31.17
CA ASP A 55 -1.32 -21.64 -32.44
C ASP A 55 -0.47 -22.92 -32.24
N SER A 56 -0.02 -23.19 -31.00
CA SER A 56 0.80 -24.34 -30.62
C SER A 56 0.03 -25.33 -29.75
N THR A 57 0.33 -26.63 -29.87
CA THR A 57 -0.32 -27.66 -29.05
C THR A 57 0.28 -27.75 -27.65
N TYR A 58 1.56 -27.39 -27.54
CA TYR A 58 2.33 -27.48 -26.31
C TYR A 58 3.29 -26.29 -26.20
N GLY A 59 3.43 -25.73 -25.00
CA GLY A 59 4.35 -24.66 -24.66
C GLY A 59 5.32 -25.05 -23.55
N ILE A 60 6.60 -24.79 -23.75
CA ILE A 60 7.67 -24.98 -22.77
C ILE A 60 8.19 -23.59 -22.38
N LEU A 61 8.17 -23.28 -21.08
CA LEU A 61 8.71 -22.02 -20.57
C LEU A 61 10.05 -22.29 -19.91
N CYS A 62 11.16 -21.78 -20.46
CA CYS A 62 12.48 -21.97 -19.89
C CYS A 62 12.71 -21.01 -18.71
N VAL A 63 12.71 -21.55 -17.50
CA VAL A 63 12.88 -20.82 -16.24
C VAL A 63 14.27 -21.08 -15.67
N THR A 64 14.95 -20.01 -15.33
CA THR A 64 16.30 -19.96 -14.77
C THR A 64 16.35 -19.00 -13.59
N ARG A 65 17.46 -18.99 -12.83
CA ARG A 65 17.63 -18.05 -11.71
C ARG A 65 17.59 -16.58 -12.15
N ASP A 66 17.88 -16.29 -13.41
CA ASP A 66 17.90 -14.92 -13.90
C ASP A 66 16.51 -14.41 -14.27
N ASN A 67 15.56 -15.30 -14.60
CA ASN A 67 14.25 -14.92 -15.13
C ASN A 67 13.04 -15.39 -14.30
N PHE A 68 13.23 -16.18 -13.23
CA PHE A 68 12.11 -16.71 -12.42
C PHE A 68 11.30 -15.61 -11.71
N ARG A 69 11.91 -14.45 -11.47
CA ARG A 69 11.26 -13.28 -10.84
C ARG A 69 10.61 -12.35 -11.84
N GLU A 70 10.76 -12.60 -13.14
CA GLU A 70 10.20 -11.71 -14.13
C GLU A 70 8.67 -11.64 -13.99
N PRO A 71 8.08 -10.43 -13.96
CA PRO A 71 6.61 -10.24 -13.83
C PRO A 71 5.84 -11.02 -14.90
N TRP A 72 6.54 -11.24 -16.01
CA TRP A 72 6.04 -11.89 -17.18
C TRP A 72 5.82 -13.38 -16.93
N LEU A 73 6.71 -14.05 -16.20
CA LEU A 73 6.55 -15.43 -15.79
C LEU A 73 5.38 -15.58 -14.79
N ASN A 74 5.19 -14.56 -13.95
CA ASN A 74 4.11 -14.45 -12.96
C ASN A 74 2.76 -14.03 -13.55
N PHE A 75 2.57 -14.26 -14.84
CA PHE A 75 1.40 -13.93 -15.66
C PHE A 75 0.07 -13.91 -14.90
N GLU A 76 -0.52 -12.70 -14.83
CA GLU A 76 -1.80 -12.42 -14.20
C GLU A 76 -2.86 -13.47 -14.57
N ALA A 77 -3.25 -14.25 -13.56
CA ALA A 77 -3.98 -15.52 -13.62
C ALA A 77 -5.33 -15.54 -14.38
N GLY A 78 -5.74 -14.45 -15.03
CA GLY A 78 -6.97 -14.36 -15.83
C GLY A 78 -6.78 -14.19 -17.35
N ALA A 79 -5.65 -13.64 -17.82
CA ALA A 79 -5.54 -13.21 -19.23
C ALA A 79 -5.15 -14.34 -20.19
N LEU A 80 -4.26 -15.24 -19.76
CA LEU A 80 -3.80 -16.38 -20.57
C LEU A 80 -4.69 -17.61 -20.41
N SER A 81 -5.21 -17.88 -19.22
CA SER A 81 -6.07 -19.03 -18.93
C SER A 81 -7.28 -19.12 -19.87
N LYS A 82 -7.85 -17.97 -20.26
CA LYS A 82 -8.99 -17.89 -21.19
C LYS A 82 -8.62 -18.14 -22.67
N LYS A 83 -7.34 -17.94 -23.05
CA LYS A 83 -6.84 -18.18 -24.42
C LYS A 83 -6.13 -19.53 -24.58
N MET A 84 -5.84 -20.21 -23.48
CA MET A 84 -5.10 -21.47 -23.43
C MET A 84 -5.98 -22.71 -23.28
N GLU A 85 -7.31 -22.61 -23.43
CA GLU A 85 -8.22 -23.76 -23.31
C GLU A 85 -7.83 -24.96 -24.22
N SER A 86 -7.08 -24.71 -25.30
CA SER A 86 -6.58 -25.72 -26.24
C SER A 86 -5.11 -26.10 -26.10
N SER A 87 -4.30 -25.39 -25.30
CA SER A 87 -2.83 -25.51 -25.30
C SER A 87 -2.28 -25.89 -23.92
N ARG A 88 -1.36 -26.86 -23.87
CA ARG A 88 -0.73 -27.32 -22.62
C ARG A 88 0.58 -26.57 -22.39
N VAL A 89 0.79 -26.06 -21.18
CA VAL A 89 2.05 -25.36 -20.82
C VAL A 89 2.76 -26.06 -19.68
N CYS A 90 4.08 -26.17 -19.82
CA CYS A 90 4.96 -26.74 -18.82
C CYS A 90 6.18 -25.84 -18.58
N PRO A 91 6.33 -25.27 -17.37
CA PRO A 91 7.57 -24.61 -16.98
C PRO A 91 8.72 -25.62 -16.84
N PHE A 92 9.86 -25.33 -17.46
CA PHE A 92 11.10 -26.10 -17.41
C PHE A 92 12.11 -25.37 -16.53
N LEU A 93 12.42 -25.90 -15.35
CA LEU A 93 13.35 -25.29 -14.41
C LEU A 93 14.76 -25.79 -14.63
N TYR A 94 15.67 -24.85 -14.84
CA TYR A 94 17.10 -25.09 -14.88
C TYR A 94 17.79 -24.37 -13.71
N ASN A 95 18.42 -25.14 -12.82
CA ASN A 95 19.12 -24.65 -11.62
C ASN A 95 18.26 -23.82 -10.64
N VAL A 96 16.93 -23.96 -10.69
CA VAL A 96 15.96 -23.31 -9.80
C VAL A 96 15.24 -24.37 -8.97
N LYS A 97 15.06 -24.12 -7.67
CA LYS A 97 14.26 -25.00 -6.80
C LYS A 97 12.80 -24.62 -6.87
N LEU A 98 11.91 -25.60 -6.74
CA LEU A 98 10.46 -25.36 -6.70
C LEU A 98 10.04 -24.43 -5.54
N SER A 99 10.77 -24.46 -4.42
CA SER A 99 10.53 -23.58 -3.27
C SER A 99 10.86 -22.10 -3.52
N GLU A 100 11.59 -21.79 -4.59
CA GLU A 100 11.97 -20.42 -4.97
C GLU A 100 10.96 -19.82 -5.96
N ILE A 101 9.97 -20.59 -6.40
CA ILE A 101 8.96 -20.18 -7.35
C ILE A 101 7.70 -19.81 -6.59
N ASP A 102 7.27 -18.57 -6.76
CA ASP A 102 6.03 -18.04 -6.21
C ASP A 102 5.02 -17.74 -7.33
N GLY A 103 3.77 -17.48 -6.94
CA GLY A 103 2.76 -16.93 -7.84
C GLY A 103 2.04 -17.96 -8.73
N PRO A 104 1.41 -17.51 -9.83
CA PRO A 104 0.50 -18.33 -10.65
C PRO A 104 1.20 -19.44 -11.44
N LEU A 105 2.54 -19.45 -11.52
CA LEU A 105 3.32 -20.55 -12.10
C LEU A 105 3.11 -21.87 -11.38
N LEU A 106 2.81 -21.83 -10.08
CA LEU A 106 2.51 -23.01 -9.27
C LEU A 106 1.22 -23.72 -9.71
N GLN A 107 0.38 -23.07 -10.53
CA GLN A 107 -0.81 -23.69 -11.10
C GLN A 107 -0.48 -24.68 -12.23
N PHE A 108 0.73 -24.58 -12.82
CA PHE A 108 1.19 -25.46 -13.89
C PHE A 108 2.06 -26.59 -13.34
N GLN A 109 2.01 -27.75 -14.00
CA GLN A 109 2.93 -28.84 -13.68
C GLN A 109 4.33 -28.50 -14.18
N VAL A 110 5.27 -28.43 -13.25
CA VAL A 110 6.66 -28.03 -13.51
C VAL A 110 7.56 -29.24 -13.81
N THR A 111 8.49 -29.07 -14.75
CA THR A 111 9.55 -30.03 -15.07
C THR A 111 10.89 -29.50 -14.54
N VAL A 112 11.51 -30.23 -13.61
CA VAL A 112 12.87 -29.92 -13.14
C VAL A 112 13.87 -30.53 -14.12
N TYR A 113 15.01 -29.87 -14.35
CA TYR A 113 16.14 -30.44 -15.11
C TYR A 113 16.77 -31.63 -14.35
N LYS A 114 16.07 -32.77 -14.43
CA LYS A 114 16.46 -34.08 -13.93
C LYS A 114 16.03 -35.10 -14.96
N LYS A 115 16.89 -36.08 -15.25
CA LYS A 115 16.63 -37.13 -16.26
C LYS A 115 15.22 -37.72 -16.19
N GLN A 116 14.75 -38.03 -14.98
CA GLN A 116 13.41 -38.62 -14.77
C GLN A 116 12.27 -37.66 -15.12
N ASP A 117 12.40 -36.37 -14.81
CA ASP A 117 11.35 -35.38 -15.06
C ASP A 117 11.34 -34.94 -16.53
N VAL A 118 12.50 -34.82 -17.17
CA VAL A 118 12.57 -34.55 -18.61
C VAL A 118 11.97 -35.72 -19.42
N LEU A 119 12.16 -36.96 -18.97
CA LEU A 119 11.50 -38.11 -19.58
C LEU A 119 9.96 -38.01 -19.47
N LYS A 120 9.43 -37.58 -18.31
CA LYS A 120 7.98 -37.36 -18.15
C LYS A 120 7.47 -36.25 -19.08
N LEU A 121 8.24 -35.18 -19.27
CA LEU A 121 7.93 -34.11 -20.22
C LEU A 121 7.83 -34.67 -21.65
N LEU A 122 8.78 -35.50 -22.08
CA LEU A 122 8.72 -36.13 -23.40
C LEU A 122 7.55 -37.11 -23.56
N ILE A 123 7.22 -37.90 -22.53
CA ILE A 123 6.05 -38.77 -22.54
C ILE A 123 4.76 -37.93 -22.67
N SER A 124 4.69 -36.81 -21.94
CA SER A 124 3.57 -35.85 -22.02
C SER A 124 3.44 -35.26 -23.42
N LEU A 125 4.54 -34.83 -24.03
CA LEU A 125 4.59 -34.35 -25.42
C LEU A 125 4.14 -35.43 -26.42
N ASN A 126 4.65 -36.65 -26.29
CA ASN A 126 4.28 -37.77 -27.16
C ASN A 126 2.80 -38.14 -27.03
N ASN A 127 2.22 -38.03 -25.83
CA ASN A 127 0.79 -38.24 -25.61
C ASN A 127 -0.08 -37.13 -26.21
N SER A 128 0.47 -35.93 -26.37
CA SER A 128 -0.19 -34.84 -27.08
C SER A 128 -0.13 -34.98 -28.61
N CYS A 129 0.80 -35.79 -29.15
CA CYS A 129 0.85 -36.11 -30.57
C CYS A 129 -0.24 -37.15 -30.93
N THR A 130 -1.37 -36.71 -31.48
CA THR A 130 -2.50 -37.60 -31.83
C THR A 130 -2.25 -38.44 -33.08
N ASP A 131 -1.56 -37.88 -34.09
CA ASP A 131 -1.42 -38.52 -35.42
C ASP A 131 -0.12 -39.34 -35.60
N GLN A 132 0.91 -39.08 -34.79
CA GLN A 132 2.24 -39.69 -34.92
C GLN A 132 2.84 -40.00 -33.55
N LYS A 133 2.10 -40.76 -32.74
CA LYS A 133 2.55 -41.21 -31.43
C LYS A 133 3.61 -42.30 -31.57
N LEU A 134 4.78 -42.07 -30.99
CA LEU A 134 5.84 -43.09 -30.90
C LEU A 134 5.50 -44.10 -29.80
N PRO A 135 5.77 -45.41 -30.01
CA PRO A 135 5.71 -46.40 -28.94
C PRO A 135 6.65 -46.01 -27.80
N GLU A 136 6.19 -46.13 -26.55
CA GLU A 136 6.95 -45.68 -25.38
C GLU A 136 8.33 -46.35 -25.28
N GLU A 137 8.46 -47.62 -25.67
CA GLU A 137 9.76 -48.31 -25.73
C GLU A 137 10.76 -47.67 -26.70
N ARG A 138 10.28 -47.14 -27.83
CA ARG A 138 11.14 -46.44 -28.80
C ARG A 138 11.53 -45.06 -28.29
N LEU A 139 10.59 -44.37 -27.64
CA LEU A 139 10.87 -43.09 -26.99
C LEU A 139 11.94 -43.24 -25.91
N LEU A 140 11.82 -44.26 -25.05
CA LEU A 140 12.81 -44.54 -23.99
C LEU A 140 14.20 -44.83 -24.58
N LYS A 141 14.30 -45.65 -25.63
CA LYS A 141 15.59 -45.95 -26.28
C LYS A 141 16.21 -44.71 -26.92
N ALA A 142 15.40 -43.90 -27.62
CA ALA A 142 15.87 -42.65 -28.20
C ALA A 142 16.32 -41.67 -27.11
N PHE A 143 15.55 -41.53 -26.03
CA PHE A 143 15.90 -40.67 -24.90
C PHE A 143 17.23 -41.09 -24.27
N GLU A 144 17.43 -42.38 -23.98
CA GLU A 144 18.68 -42.87 -23.39
C GLU A 144 19.91 -42.63 -24.29
N LEU A 145 19.73 -42.70 -25.61
CA LEU A 145 20.80 -42.46 -26.58
C LEU A 145 21.17 -40.97 -26.68
N TRP A 146 20.17 -40.08 -26.71
CA TRP A 146 20.37 -38.64 -26.94
C TRP A 146 20.50 -37.83 -25.65
N TRP A 147 20.22 -38.42 -24.48
CA TRP A 147 20.37 -37.75 -23.18
C TRP A 147 21.79 -37.22 -22.92
N PRO A 148 22.87 -37.97 -23.17
CA PRO A 148 24.23 -37.50 -22.92
C PRO A 148 24.61 -36.26 -23.74
N GLU A 149 24.02 -36.10 -24.94
CA GLU A 149 24.27 -34.93 -25.79
C GLU A 149 23.61 -33.67 -25.22
N LEU A 150 22.36 -33.78 -24.77
CA LEU A 150 21.68 -32.69 -24.07
C LEU A 150 22.45 -32.30 -22.80
N GLU A 151 22.87 -33.31 -22.02
CA GLU A 151 23.62 -33.08 -20.80
C GLU A 151 24.96 -32.39 -21.06
N ARG A 152 25.66 -32.74 -22.14
CA ARG A 152 26.91 -32.08 -22.55
C ARG A 152 26.66 -30.63 -22.95
N ASN A 153 25.62 -30.36 -23.75
CA ASN A 153 25.32 -29.02 -24.22
C ASN A 153 24.90 -28.07 -23.08
N LEU A 154 24.33 -28.62 -22.00
CA LEU A 154 23.92 -27.85 -20.81
C LEU A 154 25.00 -27.78 -19.71
N LYS A 155 25.84 -28.82 -19.54
CA LYS A 155 26.88 -28.88 -18.49
C LYS A 155 28.05 -27.93 -18.66
N ILE A 156 28.37 -27.53 -19.90
CA ILE A 156 29.55 -26.69 -20.19
C ILE A 156 29.47 -25.33 -19.45
N GLU A 157 28.27 -24.91 -19.01
CA GLU A 157 28.02 -23.55 -18.52
C GLU A 157 28.01 -23.39 -16.98
N ASP A 158 28.04 -24.47 -16.18
CA ASP A 158 28.25 -24.32 -14.72
C ASP A 158 29.60 -23.65 -14.39
N VAL A 159 30.56 -23.71 -15.32
CA VAL A 159 31.90 -23.12 -15.18
C VAL A 159 31.93 -21.63 -15.54
N ASP A 160 31.10 -21.19 -16.51
CA ASP A 160 31.06 -19.79 -16.96
C ASP A 160 30.18 -18.91 -16.05
N LEU A 161 29.14 -19.48 -15.41
CA LEU A 161 28.24 -18.75 -14.50
C LEU A 161 28.91 -18.27 -13.20
N ILE A 162 29.98 -18.95 -12.75
CA ILE A 162 30.74 -18.56 -11.55
C ILE A 162 31.44 -17.20 -11.75
N GLN A 163 31.78 -16.84 -12.99
CA GLN A 163 32.47 -15.58 -13.27
C GLN A 163 31.53 -14.37 -13.39
N GLN A 164 30.25 -14.58 -13.74
CA GLN A 164 29.27 -13.48 -13.85
C GLN A 164 28.45 -13.25 -12.57
N GLY A 165 28.27 -14.27 -11.71
CA GLY A 165 27.55 -14.13 -10.44
C GLY A 165 28.16 -13.11 -9.47
N VAL A 166 29.48 -12.93 -9.50
CA VAL A 166 30.21 -12.00 -8.61
C VAL A 166 29.85 -10.53 -8.87
N ASN A 167 29.44 -10.18 -10.10
CA ASN A 167 29.07 -8.80 -10.44
C ASN A 167 27.59 -8.47 -10.15
N ASN A 168 26.69 -9.46 -10.19
CA ASN A 168 25.25 -9.23 -9.98
C ASN A 168 24.83 -9.27 -8.50
N GLU A 169 25.57 -9.94 -7.62
CA GLU A 169 25.29 -9.93 -6.17
C GLU A 169 25.39 -8.52 -5.56
N SER A 170 26.28 -7.67 -6.08
CA SER A 170 26.44 -6.29 -5.58
C SER A 170 25.24 -5.38 -5.91
N ASN A 171 24.62 -5.56 -7.09
CA ASN A 171 23.43 -4.79 -7.49
C ASN A 171 22.15 -5.32 -6.83
N ASN A 172 21.99 -6.64 -6.68
CA ASN A 172 20.82 -7.20 -5.99
C ASN A 172 20.83 -6.89 -4.49
N ALA A 173 21.99 -6.92 -3.83
CA ALA A 173 22.09 -6.52 -2.42
C ALA A 173 21.69 -5.06 -2.18
N HIS A 174 21.99 -4.16 -3.12
CA HIS A 174 21.60 -2.75 -3.02
C HIS A 174 20.08 -2.57 -3.20
N ASN A 175 19.48 -3.27 -4.18
CA ASN A 175 18.04 -3.23 -4.42
C ASN A 175 17.24 -3.86 -3.27
N ASP A 176 17.72 -4.97 -2.71
CA ASP A 176 17.08 -5.63 -1.56
C ASP A 176 17.11 -4.74 -0.31
N ALA A 177 18.21 -4.01 -0.08
CA ALA A 177 18.31 -3.03 1.01
C ALA A 177 17.33 -1.85 0.85
N ILE A 178 17.17 -1.33 -0.37
CA ILE A 178 16.21 -0.26 -0.66
C ILE A 178 14.77 -0.75 -0.47
N LEU A 179 14.46 -1.97 -0.89
CA LEU A 179 13.13 -2.57 -0.72
C LEU A 179 12.81 -2.83 0.75
N GLU A 180 13.77 -3.30 1.56
CA GLU A 180 13.60 -3.40 3.01
C GLU A 180 13.31 -2.03 3.65
N GLU A 181 14.00 -0.98 3.21
CA GLU A 181 13.76 0.38 3.71
C GLU A 181 12.35 0.87 3.35
N ILE A 182 11.91 0.68 2.10
CA ILE A 182 10.55 1.03 1.66
C ILE A 182 9.49 0.21 2.43
N LEU A 183 9.72 -1.09 2.63
CA LEU A 183 8.81 -1.94 3.41
C LEU A 183 8.75 -1.51 4.87
N SER A 184 9.87 -1.09 5.46
CA SER A 184 9.91 -0.57 6.83
C SER A 184 9.12 0.75 6.98
N LEU A 185 9.21 1.63 5.98
CA LEU A 185 8.47 2.89 5.92
C LEU A 185 6.97 2.64 5.76
N LEU A 186 6.58 1.70 4.89
CA LEU A 186 5.18 1.32 4.69
C LEU A 186 4.59 0.63 5.93
N GLN A 187 5.34 -0.23 6.61
CA GLN A 187 4.91 -0.84 7.86
C GLN A 187 4.72 0.21 8.95
N THR A 188 5.60 1.22 9.01
CA THR A 188 5.47 2.35 9.93
C THR A 188 4.22 3.18 9.63
N GLN A 189 3.95 3.48 8.36
CA GLN A 189 2.70 4.15 7.94
C GLN A 189 1.45 3.30 8.23
N GLN A 190 1.47 1.99 7.96
CA GLN A 190 0.34 1.12 8.29
C GLN A 190 0.09 1.03 9.79
N LYS A 191 1.14 1.02 10.61
CA LYS A 191 1.01 1.03 12.07
C LYS A 191 0.34 2.31 12.56
N ILE A 192 0.75 3.45 12.01
CA ILE A 192 0.13 4.77 12.20
C ILE A 192 -1.36 4.72 11.82
N LEU A 193 -1.70 4.21 10.63
CA LEU A 193 -3.09 4.13 10.15
C LEU A 193 -3.98 3.15 10.93
N ARG A 194 -3.41 2.04 11.45
CA ARG A 194 -4.14 1.04 12.25
C ARG A 194 -4.45 1.51 13.66
N ARG A 195 -3.70 2.48 14.18
CA ARG A 195 -3.86 3.02 15.54
C ARG A 195 -3.88 4.55 15.51
N PRO A 196 -4.96 5.16 15.03
CA PRO A 196 -5.10 6.62 15.04
C PRO A 196 -4.99 7.22 16.46
N GLU A 197 -5.31 6.42 17.49
CA GLU A 197 -5.17 6.75 18.91
C GLU A 197 -3.71 6.98 19.36
N GLU A 198 -2.71 6.41 18.68
CA GLU A 198 -1.29 6.65 18.98
C GLU A 198 -0.79 7.99 18.37
N ILE A 199 -1.40 8.44 17.27
CA ILE A 199 -1.06 9.72 16.60
C ILE A 199 -1.72 10.90 17.32
N LEU A 200 -2.98 10.72 17.69
CA LEU A 200 -3.78 11.71 18.39
C LEU A 200 -4.37 11.07 19.65
N PRO A 201 -3.57 10.96 20.73
CA PRO A 201 -4.07 10.45 22.01
C PRO A 201 -5.34 11.19 22.43
N PRO A 202 -6.33 10.50 23.02
CA PRO A 202 -7.54 11.13 23.54
C PRO A 202 -7.23 12.32 24.45
N ASP A 203 -6.17 12.23 25.26
CA ASP A 203 -5.71 13.33 26.13
C ASP A 203 -5.22 14.55 25.34
N TYR A 204 -4.56 14.35 24.19
CA TYR A 204 -4.10 15.42 23.32
C TYR A 204 -5.27 16.10 22.60
N ILE A 205 -6.26 15.33 22.14
CA ILE A 205 -7.50 15.88 21.57
C ILE A 205 -8.27 16.66 22.63
N ILE A 206 -8.39 16.14 23.85
CA ILE A 206 -9.03 16.83 24.97
C ILE A 206 -8.28 18.13 25.31
N ASP A 207 -6.95 18.13 25.31
CA ASP A 207 -6.15 19.34 25.56
C ASP A 207 -6.29 20.37 24.43
N LEU A 208 -6.30 19.94 23.16
CA LEU A 208 -6.58 20.80 22.00
C LEU A 208 -8.00 21.36 22.03
N MET A 209 -9.00 20.54 22.36
CA MET A 209 -10.38 20.97 22.49
C MET A 209 -10.51 21.98 23.64
N LYS A 210 -9.89 21.73 24.80
CA LYS A 210 -9.83 22.69 25.91
C LYS A 210 -9.14 24.00 25.53
N LYS A 211 -8.06 23.96 24.74
CA LYS A 211 -7.39 25.17 24.20
C LYS A 211 -8.30 25.92 23.23
N SER A 212 -9.02 25.21 22.35
CA SER A 212 -9.96 25.83 21.40
C SER A 212 -11.25 26.35 22.08
N GLU A 213 -11.72 25.69 23.13
CA GLU A 213 -12.85 26.13 23.95
C GLU A 213 -12.45 27.32 24.82
N LYS A 214 -11.21 27.39 25.30
CA LYS A 214 -10.67 28.60 25.97
C LYS A 214 -10.77 29.84 25.07
N ASP A 215 -10.72 29.66 23.76
CA ASP A 215 -10.79 30.75 22.78
C ASP A 215 -12.23 31.03 22.29
N ARG A 216 -13.13 30.04 22.31
CA ARG A 216 -14.55 30.20 21.91
C ARG A 216 -15.53 30.50 23.05
N SER A 217 -15.22 30.12 24.30
CA SER A 217 -16.11 30.32 25.46
C SER A 217 -16.02 31.72 26.07
N THR A 218 -15.11 32.55 25.55
CA THR A 218 -14.95 33.95 25.88
C THR A 218 -15.50 34.80 24.74
N ARG A 219 -16.81 35.09 24.76
CA ARG A 219 -17.23 36.45 24.41
C ARG A 219 -16.56 37.36 25.44
N TYR A 220 -15.33 37.76 25.15
CA TYR A 220 -14.50 38.59 25.99
C TYR A 220 -15.24 39.92 26.19
N ILE A 221 -15.84 40.13 27.36
CA ILE A 221 -16.10 41.51 27.80
C ILE A 221 -14.71 42.07 28.08
N ALA A 222 -14.31 43.09 27.33
CA ALA A 222 -13.09 43.84 27.61
C ALA A 222 -13.17 44.35 29.05
N GLN A 223 -12.09 44.21 29.81
CA GLN A 223 -12.10 44.58 31.23
C GLN A 223 -12.43 46.06 31.40
N GLU A 224 -11.95 46.86 30.45
CA GLU A 224 -12.22 48.28 30.25
C GLU A 224 -13.73 48.53 30.08
N ALA A 225 -14.39 47.78 29.19
CA ALA A 225 -15.83 47.91 28.95
C ALA A 225 -16.68 47.56 30.18
N TYR A 226 -16.23 46.59 31.00
CA TYR A 226 -16.89 46.31 32.28
C TYR A 226 -16.73 47.47 33.27
N TYR A 227 -15.51 48.03 33.42
CA TYR A 227 -15.29 49.14 34.34
C TYR A 227 -16.09 50.38 33.95
N GLU A 228 -16.14 50.72 32.66
CA GLU A 228 -16.97 51.82 32.15
C GLU A 228 -18.45 51.59 32.46
N LEU A 229 -18.97 50.39 32.20
CA LEU A 229 -20.38 50.06 32.48
C LEU A 229 -20.68 50.06 33.99
N PHE A 230 -19.78 49.53 34.80
CA PHE A 230 -19.90 49.52 36.26
C PHE A 230 -19.91 50.94 36.84
N GLU A 231 -19.04 51.81 36.34
CA GLU A 231 -18.97 53.21 36.77
C GLU A 231 -20.27 53.96 36.43
N VAL A 232 -20.78 53.80 35.22
CA VAL A 232 -22.07 54.41 34.80
C VAL A 232 -23.22 53.90 35.67
N TYR A 233 -23.24 52.60 35.96
CA TYR A 233 -24.24 51.99 36.83
C TYR A 233 -24.21 52.54 38.26
N GLU A 234 -23.03 52.60 38.90
CA GLU A 234 -22.91 53.10 40.28
C GLU A 234 -23.33 54.57 40.38
N ARG A 235 -22.96 55.41 39.40
CA ARG A 235 -23.42 56.81 39.35
C ARG A 235 -24.94 56.89 39.26
N LEU A 236 -25.56 56.08 38.40
CA LEU A 236 -27.02 56.05 38.24
C LEU A 236 -27.71 55.55 39.51
N ARG A 237 -27.20 54.51 40.15
CA ARG A 237 -27.74 53.93 41.39
C ARG A 237 -27.72 54.95 42.53
N ILE A 238 -26.58 55.62 42.73
CA ILE A 238 -26.44 56.65 43.76
C ILE A 238 -27.43 57.79 43.51
N ALA A 239 -27.50 58.29 42.27
CA ALA A 239 -28.43 59.36 41.90
C ALA A 239 -29.91 58.95 42.08
N SER A 240 -30.28 57.70 41.78
CA SER A 240 -31.62 57.16 42.01
C SER A 240 -31.98 57.17 43.50
N ILE A 241 -31.11 56.63 44.34
CA ILE A 241 -31.30 56.55 45.79
C ILE A 241 -31.42 57.94 46.41
N ASP A 242 -30.53 58.87 46.03
CA ASP A 242 -30.52 60.22 46.58
C ASP A 242 -31.77 61.00 46.15
N ASN A 243 -32.20 60.86 44.89
CA ASN A 243 -33.45 61.43 44.41
C ASN A 243 -34.66 60.87 45.15
N LEU A 244 -34.72 59.56 45.39
CA LEU A 244 -35.81 58.95 46.16
C LEU A 244 -35.84 59.41 47.62
N LYS A 245 -34.68 59.52 48.27
CA LYS A 245 -34.58 60.07 49.63
C LYS A 245 -35.09 61.50 49.68
N PHE A 246 -34.66 62.34 48.74
CA PHE A 246 -35.11 63.72 48.64
C PHE A 246 -36.62 63.82 48.41
N LEU A 247 -37.14 63.05 47.44
CA LEU A 247 -38.57 63.01 47.12
C LEU A 247 -39.44 62.38 48.22
N ARG A 248 -38.87 61.67 49.20
CA ARG A 248 -39.62 61.20 50.37
C ARG A 248 -39.69 62.23 51.49
N LEU A 249 -38.85 63.26 51.47
CA LEU A 249 -38.77 64.29 52.50
C LEU A 249 -39.57 65.56 52.18
N VAL A 250 -39.93 65.78 50.91
CA VAL A 250 -40.70 66.98 50.51
C VAL A 250 -42.20 66.73 50.66
N GLU A 251 -42.87 67.58 51.43
CA GLU A 251 -44.33 67.53 51.60
C GLU A 251 -45.06 68.02 50.33
N GLY A 252 -46.14 67.32 49.95
CA GLY A 252 -46.99 67.71 48.81
C GLY A 252 -46.51 67.25 47.43
N ILE A 253 -45.60 66.27 47.34
CA ILE A 253 -45.13 65.75 46.05
C ILE A 253 -46.25 65.09 45.25
N ASN A 254 -46.24 65.34 43.94
CA ASN A 254 -47.06 64.63 42.97
C ASN A 254 -46.73 63.12 42.99
N LYS A 255 -47.73 62.30 43.35
CA LYS A 255 -47.63 60.83 43.41
C LYS A 255 -47.06 60.20 42.14
N GLU A 256 -47.32 60.79 40.97
CA GLU A 256 -46.78 60.31 39.70
C GLU A 256 -45.26 60.44 39.61
N ILE A 257 -44.69 61.51 40.16
CA ILE A 257 -43.23 61.75 40.17
C ILE A 257 -42.55 60.73 41.09
N LEU A 258 -43.14 60.49 42.27
CA LEU A 258 -42.65 59.48 43.20
C LEU A 258 -42.67 58.07 42.58
N MET A 259 -43.78 57.71 41.92
CA MET A 259 -43.92 56.41 41.25
C MET A 259 -42.89 56.19 40.13
N ARG A 260 -42.59 57.23 39.35
CA ARG A 260 -41.55 57.17 38.30
C ARG A 260 -40.15 57.02 38.90
N ALA A 261 -39.85 57.72 40.00
CA ALA A 261 -38.59 57.57 40.71
C ALA A 261 -38.40 56.15 41.27
N GLU A 262 -39.45 55.57 41.88
CA GLU A 262 -39.43 54.19 42.36
C GLU A 262 -39.27 53.18 41.22
N THR A 263 -39.81 53.47 40.04
CA THR A 263 -39.62 52.63 38.85
C THR A 263 -38.16 52.62 38.39
N ILE A 264 -37.50 53.79 38.37
CA ILE A 264 -36.07 53.92 38.01
C ILE A 264 -35.19 53.16 39.00
N ASP A 265 -35.51 53.23 40.29
CA ASP A 265 -34.76 52.54 41.34
C ASP A 265 -34.89 51.01 41.22
N ASN A 266 -36.10 50.52 41.02
CA ASN A 266 -36.33 49.10 40.72
C ASN A 266 -35.57 48.63 39.46
N LEU A 267 -35.45 49.47 38.43
CA LEU A 267 -34.64 49.16 37.25
C LEU A 267 -33.15 49.09 37.60
N CYS A 268 -32.66 49.97 38.48
CA CYS A 268 -31.27 49.93 38.96
C CYS A 268 -30.99 48.68 39.80
N GLU A 269 -31.90 48.27 40.68
CA GLU A 269 -31.76 47.02 41.45
C GLU A 269 -31.73 45.79 40.52
N ASN A 270 -32.57 45.76 39.49
CA ASN A 270 -32.58 44.66 38.53
C ASN A 270 -31.28 44.55 37.71
N MET A 271 -30.57 45.66 37.48
CA MET A 271 -29.27 45.68 36.81
C MET A 271 -28.11 45.19 37.69
N GLU A 272 -28.27 45.16 39.01
CA GLU A 272 -27.21 44.75 39.95
C GLU A 272 -26.76 43.30 39.73
N ARG A 273 -27.72 42.40 39.49
CA ARG A 273 -27.47 40.97 39.29
C ARG A 273 -26.63 40.70 38.03
N PRO A 274 -27.00 41.19 36.83
CA PRO A 274 -26.16 41.09 35.63
C PRO A 274 -24.75 41.66 35.82
N ILE A 275 -24.63 42.82 36.46
CA ILE A 275 -23.33 43.49 36.66
C ILE A 275 -22.43 42.69 37.59
N SER A 276 -22.97 42.18 38.69
CA SER A 276 -22.27 41.29 39.63
C SER A 276 -21.86 39.96 38.99
N TYR A 277 -22.64 39.46 38.02
CA TYR A 277 -22.28 38.29 37.22
C TYR A 277 -21.09 38.58 36.31
N MET A 278 -21.10 39.72 35.61
CA MET A 278 -19.99 40.17 34.77
C MET A 278 -18.71 40.37 35.60
N GLN A 279 -18.81 41.00 36.78
CA GLN A 279 -17.70 41.20 37.70
C GLN A 279 -17.01 39.88 38.08
N ARG A 280 -17.80 38.85 38.44
CA ARG A 280 -17.27 37.52 38.80
C ARG A 280 -16.54 36.85 37.64
N ARG A 281 -16.98 37.07 36.39
CA ARG A 281 -16.28 36.54 35.20
C ARG A 281 -15.01 37.31 34.87
N VAL A 282 -14.98 38.63 35.09
CA VAL A 282 -13.78 39.46 34.91
C VAL A 282 -12.74 39.16 35.99
N LEU A 283 -13.12 39.08 37.27
CA LEU A 283 -12.21 38.84 38.40
C LEU A 283 -11.62 37.42 38.45
N LYS A 284 -12.34 36.40 37.94
CA LYS A 284 -11.79 35.03 37.78
C LYS A 284 -10.57 34.97 36.85
N ARG A 285 -10.21 36.07 36.16
CA ARG A 285 -8.94 36.19 35.42
C ARG A 285 -7.71 36.39 36.33
N LYS A 286 -7.86 36.79 37.61
CA LYS A 286 -6.73 36.93 38.56
C LYS A 286 -6.53 35.64 39.38
N SER A 287 -5.69 34.76 38.83
CA SER A 287 -4.85 33.73 39.48
C SER A 287 -5.39 32.30 39.62
N PRO A 288 -4.54 31.31 39.30
CA PRO A 288 -3.55 30.84 40.29
C PRO A 288 -2.05 31.08 40.00
N ASP A 289 -1.61 31.52 38.81
CA ASP A 289 -0.17 31.40 38.47
C ASP A 289 0.72 32.65 38.64
N ASN A 290 0.20 33.80 39.10
CA ASN A 290 1.03 35.00 39.35
C ASN A 290 1.04 35.43 40.82
N LEU A 291 1.38 34.48 41.70
CA LEU A 291 1.74 34.77 43.10
C LEU A 291 3.05 34.06 43.42
N LEU A 292 4.09 34.45 42.70
CA LEU A 292 5.48 34.20 43.07
C LEU A 292 6.31 35.42 42.69
N ILE A 293 6.98 35.94 43.72
CA ILE A 293 8.07 36.92 43.68
C ILE A 293 7.60 38.38 43.57
N ILE A 294 7.60 39.07 44.71
CA ILE A 294 8.50 40.18 45.02
C ILE A 294 8.49 40.32 46.56
N GLU A 295 9.68 40.22 47.16
CA GLU A 295 9.99 40.64 48.54
C GLU A 295 9.83 42.16 48.70
#